data_AF-K9Z496-F1
#
_entry.id   AF-K9Z496-F1
#
_cell.length_a   1.000
_cell.length_b   1.000
_cell.length_c   1.000
_cell.angle_alpha   90.00
_cell.angle_beta   90.00
_cell.angle_gamma   90.00
#
_symmetry.space_group_name_H-M   'P 1'
#
loop_
_entity.id
_entity.type
_entity.pdbx_description
1 polymer ?
#
loop_
_entity_poly.entity_id
_entity_poly.type
_entity_poly.pdbx_seq_one_letter_code
_entity_poly.pdbx_strand_id
1 'polypeptide(L)'
;MINKKVKSLKIAIAPYFGGYIGNSNNKDTLISWTKEADGGLSKLFDEINNGGLLSNSPSGGALAKSYQDMSSYLQLAKEQGLSLVAYEGGQHLVDKTATPEIIDLFAKANRDPRMGEIYKEYFQTWFNMGGGEFINFNDVGSYGKYGYWGLTEGLNQSSPKYEAVMDLINNSTN
;
A
#
# COMPACT_ATOMS: atom_id res chain seq x y z
N MET A 1 -6.27 -44.41 -4.64
CA MET A 1 -6.30 -42.97 -5.01
C MET A 1 -6.12 -42.17 -3.74
N ILE A 2 -4.96 -41.52 -3.59
CA ILE A 2 -4.65 -40.73 -2.38
C ILE A 2 -5.40 -39.41 -2.51
N ASN A 3 -6.28 -39.15 -1.54
CA ASN A 3 -6.95 -37.87 -1.35
C ASN A 3 -5.88 -36.75 -1.36
N LYS A 4 -5.83 -35.94 -2.43
CA LYS A 4 -5.16 -34.63 -2.37
C LYS A 4 -5.94 -33.83 -1.34
N LYS A 5 -5.51 -33.87 -0.07
CA LYS A 5 -5.96 -32.92 0.94
C LYS A 5 -5.78 -31.55 0.32
N VAL A 6 -6.90 -30.85 0.09
CA VAL A 6 -6.88 -29.40 -0.08
C VAL A 6 -6.03 -28.88 1.08
N LYS A 7 -4.89 -28.22 0.78
CA LYS A 7 -4.14 -27.50 1.82
C LYS A 7 -5.07 -26.39 2.32
N SER A 8 -5.83 -26.68 3.37
CA SER A 8 -6.87 -25.79 3.90
C SER A 8 -6.31 -24.65 4.72
N LEU A 9 -5.03 -24.74 5.11
CA LEU A 9 -4.34 -23.74 5.90
C LEU A 9 -3.48 -22.86 4.98
N LYS A 10 -3.59 -21.55 5.20
CA LYS A 10 -2.83 -20.51 4.52
C LYS A 10 -2.25 -19.58 5.58
N ILE A 11 -1.09 -18.99 5.31
CA ILE A 11 -0.65 -17.82 6.07
C ILE A 11 -1.34 -16.61 5.45
N ALA A 12 -2.00 -15.81 6.28
CA ALA A 12 -2.69 -14.60 5.86
C ALA A 12 -2.01 -13.39 6.51
N ILE A 13 -1.67 -12.38 5.70
CA ILE A 13 -1.03 -11.14 6.17
C ILE A 13 -1.76 -9.90 5.68
N ALA A 14 -1.44 -8.75 6.27
CA ALA A 14 -1.87 -7.44 5.82
C ALA A 14 -0.65 -6.61 5.39
N PRO A 15 -0.19 -6.72 4.14
CA PRO A 15 1.09 -6.15 3.72
C PRO A 15 0.95 -4.67 3.38
N TYR A 16 0.41 -3.86 4.30
CA TYR A 16 0.29 -2.42 4.12
C TYR A 16 1.66 -1.74 3.93
N PHE A 17 1.69 -0.64 3.18
CA PHE A 17 2.86 0.23 3.09
C PHE A 17 2.58 1.65 3.61
N GLY A 18 3.61 2.34 4.07
CA GLY A 18 3.55 3.77 4.42
C GLY A 18 3.03 4.11 5.82
N GLY A 19 2.64 3.11 6.63
CA GLY A 19 2.07 3.33 7.97
C GLY A 19 2.94 4.15 8.94
N TYR A 20 4.26 4.14 8.78
CA TYR A 20 5.17 4.91 9.64
C TYR A 20 5.20 6.40 9.29
N ILE A 21 4.82 6.77 8.06
CA ILE A 21 4.95 8.13 7.54
C ILE A 21 4.11 9.07 8.40
N GLY A 22 2.85 8.73 8.65
CA GLY A 22 1.93 9.52 9.48
C GLY A 22 2.10 9.38 11.00
N ASN A 23 3.23 8.86 11.49
CA ASN A 23 3.52 8.85 12.92
C ASN A 23 3.77 10.26 13.47
N SER A 24 3.41 10.49 14.74
CA SER A 24 3.51 11.82 15.37
C SER A 24 4.92 12.42 15.38
N ASN A 25 5.97 11.58 15.41
CA ASN A 25 7.36 12.03 15.34
C ASN A 25 7.76 12.62 13.98
N ASN A 26 6.95 12.39 12.94
CA ASN A 26 7.19 12.89 11.58
C ASN A 26 6.38 14.16 11.27
N LYS A 27 5.49 14.60 12.18
CA LYS A 27 4.53 15.69 11.96
C LYS A 27 5.20 16.96 11.43
N ASP A 28 6.22 17.47 12.11
CA ASP A 28 6.83 18.75 11.73
C ASP A 28 7.53 18.67 10.36
N THR A 29 8.15 17.54 10.06
CA THR A 29 8.76 17.27 8.75
C THR A 29 7.70 17.22 7.66
N LEU A 30 6.59 16.51 7.88
CA LEU A 30 5.48 16.47 6.91
C LEU A 30 4.86 17.86 6.69
N ILE A 31 4.63 18.64 7.75
CA ILE A 31 4.17 20.03 7.62
C ILE A 31 5.18 20.84 6.81
N SER A 32 6.49 20.63 6.98
CA SER A 32 7.50 21.32 6.18
C SER A 32 7.39 20.98 4.68
N TRP A 33 7.05 19.75 4.32
CA TRP A 33 6.87 19.34 2.93
C TRP A 33 5.65 20.01 2.29
N THR A 34 4.58 20.24 3.05
CA THR A 34 3.37 20.91 2.52
C THR A 34 3.63 22.33 2.00
N LYS A 35 4.78 22.92 2.34
CA LYS A 35 5.22 24.26 1.91
C LYS A 35 5.97 24.26 0.58
N GLU A 36 6.28 23.09 0.03
CA GLU A 36 6.92 22.96 -1.29
C GLU A 36 5.94 23.38 -2.40
N ALA A 37 6.47 23.72 -3.58
CA ALA A 37 5.67 24.25 -4.69
C ALA A 37 4.57 23.29 -5.18
N ASP A 38 4.76 21.98 -5.03
CA ASP A 38 3.79 20.95 -5.40
C ASP A 38 2.91 20.48 -4.22
N GLY A 39 2.96 21.21 -3.10
CA GLY A 39 2.25 20.86 -1.87
C GLY A 39 2.86 19.68 -1.11
N GLY A 40 4.09 19.27 -1.43
CA GLY A 40 4.83 18.21 -0.73
C GLY A 40 4.68 16.82 -1.34
N LEU A 41 4.00 16.70 -2.48
CA LEU A 41 3.72 15.40 -3.11
C LEU A 41 5.01 14.68 -3.52
N SER A 42 5.97 15.38 -4.14
CA SER A 42 7.20 14.76 -4.61
C SER A 42 8.02 14.18 -3.45
N LYS A 43 8.14 14.91 -2.33
CA LYS A 43 8.79 14.38 -1.12
C LYS A 43 8.05 13.18 -0.53
N LEU A 44 6.73 13.20 -0.51
CA LEU A 44 5.96 12.05 -0.03
C LEU A 44 6.17 10.81 -0.92
N PHE A 45 6.14 10.98 -2.24
CA PHE A 45 6.39 9.88 -3.17
C PHE A 45 7.84 9.39 -3.12
N ASP A 46 8.81 10.27 -2.94
CA ASP A 46 10.22 9.89 -2.72
C ASP A 46 10.38 9.10 -1.42
N GLU A 47 9.71 9.50 -0.34
CA GLU A 47 9.72 8.75 0.91
C GLU A 47 9.08 7.35 0.76
N ILE A 48 8.01 7.23 -0.02
CA ILE A 48 7.36 5.94 -0.28
C ILE A 48 8.28 5.00 -1.07
N ASN A 49 8.93 5.51 -2.12
CA ASN A 49 9.73 4.69 -3.05
C ASN A 49 11.16 4.44 -2.57
N ASN A 50 11.78 5.42 -1.91
CA ASN A 50 13.21 5.42 -1.62
C ASN A 50 13.51 5.58 -0.12
N GLY A 51 12.61 6.21 0.62
CA GLY A 51 12.80 6.55 2.03
C GLY A 51 13.91 7.57 2.25
N GLY A 52 14.32 7.72 3.51
CA GLY A 52 15.47 8.55 3.91
C GLY A 52 15.15 10.02 4.16
N LEU A 53 13.90 10.45 3.94
CA LEU A 53 13.47 11.81 4.24
C LEU A 53 12.90 11.95 5.66
N LEU A 54 12.62 10.83 6.33
CA LEU A 54 12.16 10.77 7.72
C LEU A 54 13.20 10.05 8.59
N SER A 55 13.28 10.44 9.86
CA SER A 55 14.29 9.87 10.78
C SER A 55 14.06 8.38 11.08
N ASN A 56 12.83 7.91 10.89
CA ASN A 56 12.41 6.52 11.06
C ASN A 56 12.16 5.80 9.72
N SER A 57 12.65 6.35 8.60
CA SER A 57 12.53 5.69 7.30
C SER A 57 13.16 4.30 7.33
N PRO A 58 12.42 3.25 6.91
CA PRO A 58 13.04 1.98 6.55
C PRO A 58 14.04 2.17 5.40
N SER A 59 15.03 1.29 5.33
CA SER A 59 15.95 1.26 4.18
C SER A 59 15.17 0.96 2.89
N GLY A 60 15.28 1.85 1.90
CA GLY A 60 14.54 1.76 0.64
C GLY A 60 13.08 2.22 0.71
N GLY A 61 12.65 2.84 1.82
CA GLY A 61 11.33 3.44 1.94
C GLY A 61 10.20 2.46 2.25
N ALA A 62 8.97 2.96 2.09
CA ALA A 62 7.75 2.25 2.48
C ALA A 62 7.51 0.97 1.67
N LEU A 63 7.75 0.99 0.36
CA LEU A 63 7.57 -0.17 -0.50
C LEU A 63 8.59 -1.27 -0.18
N ALA A 64 9.87 -0.92 -0.08
CA ALA A 64 10.91 -1.89 0.26
C ALA A 64 10.62 -2.59 1.60
N LYS A 65 10.15 -1.86 2.61
CA LYS A 65 9.73 -2.44 3.89
C LYS A 65 8.59 -3.45 3.72
N SER A 66 7.57 -3.11 2.95
CA SER A 66 6.43 -4.01 2.71
C SER A 66 6.88 -5.27 1.95
N TYR A 67 7.72 -5.12 0.92
CA TYR A 67 8.24 -6.25 0.15
C TYR A 67 9.13 -7.18 0.98
N GLN A 68 9.94 -6.63 1.88
CA GLN A 68 10.73 -7.41 2.84
C GLN A 68 9.81 -8.26 3.73
N ASP A 69 8.76 -7.66 4.30
CA ASP A 69 7.80 -8.38 5.13
C ASP A 69 7.09 -9.48 4.34
N MET A 70 6.59 -9.17 3.14
CA MET A 70 5.97 -10.15 2.24
C MET A 70 6.92 -11.33 1.95
N SER A 71 8.19 -11.05 1.64
CA SER A 71 9.20 -12.07 1.35
C SER A 71 9.47 -12.96 2.56
N SER A 72 9.57 -12.39 3.76
CA SER A 72 9.75 -13.18 5.00
C SER A 72 8.56 -14.11 5.26
N TYR A 73 7.33 -13.63 5.09
CA TYR A 73 6.15 -14.48 5.25
C TYR A 73 6.00 -15.52 4.15
N LEU A 74 6.44 -15.21 2.93
CA LEU A 74 6.46 -16.15 1.83
C LEU A 74 7.46 -17.28 2.07
N GLN A 75 8.64 -16.94 2.60
CA GLN A 75 9.63 -17.93 3.01
C GLN A 75 9.05 -18.85 4.10
N LEU A 76 8.44 -18.28 5.14
CA LEU A 76 7.78 -19.04 6.19
C LEU A 76 6.68 -19.95 5.63
N ALA A 77 5.84 -19.45 4.73
CA ALA A 77 4.79 -20.23 4.08
C ALA A 77 5.39 -21.43 3.32
N LYS A 78 6.48 -21.21 2.56
CA LYS A 78 7.18 -22.28 1.83
C LYS A 78 7.77 -23.33 2.78
N GLU A 79 8.40 -22.92 3.86
CA GLU A 79 8.96 -23.81 4.89
C GLU A 79 7.89 -24.69 5.55
N GLN A 80 6.68 -24.14 5.74
CA GLN A 80 5.54 -24.87 6.30
C GLN A 80 4.72 -25.63 5.24
N GLY A 81 5.11 -25.55 3.97
CA GLY A 81 4.33 -26.11 2.86
C GLY A 81 2.94 -25.49 2.73
N LEU A 82 2.74 -24.24 3.13
CA LEU A 82 1.49 -23.48 3.04
C LEU A 82 1.56 -22.47 1.88
N SER A 83 0.41 -21.92 1.52
CA SER A 83 0.33 -20.75 0.62
C SER A 83 0.25 -19.46 1.45
N LEU A 84 0.76 -18.38 0.87
CA LEU A 84 0.62 -17.03 1.43
C LEU A 84 -0.52 -16.30 0.70
N VAL A 85 -1.41 -15.66 1.45
CA VAL A 85 -2.46 -14.77 0.93
C VAL A 85 -2.45 -13.44 1.68
N ALA A 86 -2.96 -12.39 1.05
CA ALA A 86 -3.22 -11.12 1.73
C ALA A 86 -4.71 -11.04 2.07
N TYR A 87 -5.05 -10.99 3.36
CA TYR A 87 -6.46 -10.87 3.79
C TYR A 87 -6.96 -9.43 3.69
N GLU A 88 -6.04 -8.48 3.63
CA GLU A 88 -6.26 -7.07 3.31
C GLU A 88 -4.91 -6.46 2.87
N GLY A 89 -4.90 -5.27 2.27
CA GLY A 89 -3.67 -4.55 1.98
C GLY A 89 -3.88 -3.28 1.16
N GLY A 90 -2.77 -2.63 0.82
CA GLY A 90 -2.73 -1.33 0.14
C GLY A 90 -1.90 -0.29 0.90
N GLN A 91 -2.14 0.98 0.62
CA GLN A 91 -1.50 2.10 1.31
C GLN A 91 -2.08 2.29 2.72
N HIS A 92 -1.27 2.76 3.66
CA HIS A 92 -1.66 3.13 5.03
C HIS A 92 -1.11 4.53 5.39
N LEU A 93 -1.45 5.53 4.60
CA LEU A 93 -1.18 6.94 4.87
C LEU A 93 -2.27 7.49 5.78
N VAL A 94 -2.12 7.29 7.09
CA VAL A 94 -3.02 7.85 8.12
C VAL A 94 -2.20 8.74 9.04
N ASP A 95 -2.61 10.00 9.14
CA ASP A 95 -1.98 10.92 10.10
C ASP A 95 -2.53 10.67 11.51
N LYS A 96 -1.66 10.16 12.39
CA LYS A 96 -1.99 9.87 13.79
C LYS A 96 -2.22 11.13 14.63
N THR A 97 -1.88 12.30 14.09
CA THR A 97 -2.05 13.59 14.76
C THR A 97 -3.30 14.35 14.33
N ALA A 98 -4.00 13.89 13.29
CA ALA A 98 -5.16 14.54 12.70
C ALA A 98 -4.93 16.02 12.31
N THR A 99 -3.73 16.34 11.83
CA THR A 99 -3.29 17.64 11.34
C THR A 99 -3.87 17.91 9.95
N PRO A 100 -4.64 19.00 9.75
CA PRO A 100 -5.33 19.29 8.49
C PRO A 100 -4.43 19.31 7.25
N GLU A 101 -3.23 19.88 7.35
CA GLU A 101 -2.28 20.00 6.24
C GLU A 101 -1.76 18.63 5.78
N ILE A 102 -1.54 17.71 6.73
CA ILE A 102 -1.09 16.34 6.44
C ILE A 102 -2.25 15.52 5.87
N ILE A 103 -3.45 15.70 6.41
CA ILE A 103 -4.68 15.10 5.87
C ILE A 103 -4.86 15.50 4.41
N ASP A 104 -4.72 16.79 4.08
CA ASP A 104 -4.82 17.27 2.70
C ASP A 104 -3.70 16.71 1.80
N LEU A 105 -2.45 16.68 2.28
CA LEU A 105 -1.33 16.05 1.56
C LEU A 105 -1.62 14.58 1.23
N PHE A 106 -2.07 13.78 2.20
CA PHE A 106 -2.37 12.36 1.99
C PHE A 106 -3.59 12.14 1.09
N ALA A 107 -4.59 13.03 1.16
CA ALA A 107 -5.74 13.01 0.26
C ALA A 107 -5.31 13.27 -1.19
N LYS A 108 -4.48 14.30 -1.41
CA LYS A 108 -3.93 14.65 -2.72
C LYS A 108 -3.06 13.53 -3.27
N ALA A 109 -2.21 12.93 -2.44
CA ALA A 109 -1.36 11.81 -2.85
C ALA A 109 -2.19 10.60 -3.32
N ASN A 110 -3.29 10.26 -2.64
CA ASN A 110 -4.16 9.16 -3.06
C ASN A 110 -4.93 9.43 -4.36
N ARG A 111 -5.00 10.70 -4.81
CA ARG A 111 -5.61 11.11 -6.10
C ARG A 111 -4.57 11.37 -7.19
N ASP A 112 -3.29 11.38 -6.86
CA ASP A 112 -2.20 11.63 -7.81
C ASP A 112 -1.91 10.37 -8.65
N PRO A 113 -1.68 10.50 -9.96
CA PRO A 113 -1.35 9.36 -10.83
C PRO A 113 -0.19 8.49 -10.34
N ARG A 114 0.80 9.07 -9.64
CA ARG A 114 1.93 8.32 -9.06
C ARG A 114 1.49 7.26 -8.05
N MET A 115 0.35 7.44 -7.38
CA MET A 115 -0.21 6.41 -6.50
C MET A 115 -0.73 5.21 -7.30
N GLY A 116 -1.25 5.42 -8.51
CA GLY A 116 -1.63 4.34 -9.41
C GLY A 116 -0.43 3.50 -9.82
N GLU A 117 0.68 4.15 -10.18
CA GLU A 117 1.93 3.46 -10.53
C GLU A 117 2.50 2.65 -9.35
N ILE A 118 2.46 3.22 -8.14
CA ILE A 118 2.81 2.48 -6.91
C ILE A 118 1.92 1.25 -6.71
N TYR A 119 0.61 1.36 -6.92
CA TYR A 119 -0.31 0.23 -6.79
C TYR A 119 -0.03 -0.85 -7.84
N LYS A 120 0.26 -0.46 -9.09
CA LYS A 120 0.65 -1.41 -10.15
C LYS A 120 1.90 -2.19 -9.75
N GLU A 121 2.97 -1.50 -9.34
CA GLU A 121 4.22 -2.12 -8.91
C GLU A 121 4.02 -3.03 -7.68
N TYR A 122 3.27 -2.54 -6.69
CA TYR A 122 2.99 -3.24 -5.45
C TYR A 122 2.29 -4.59 -5.69
N PHE A 123 1.24 -4.60 -6.50
CA PHE A 123 0.56 -5.85 -6.85
C PHE A 123 1.39 -6.75 -7.74
N GLN A 124 2.06 -6.21 -8.77
CA GLN A 124 2.94 -7.00 -9.62
C GLN A 124 4.02 -7.70 -8.79
N THR A 125 4.63 -6.98 -7.84
CA THR A 125 5.64 -7.52 -6.93
C THR A 125 5.09 -8.66 -6.09
N TRP A 126 3.89 -8.51 -5.50
CA TRP A 126 3.21 -9.57 -4.76
C TRP A 126 3.00 -10.84 -5.59
N PHE A 127 2.46 -10.72 -6.80
CA PHE A 127 2.19 -11.88 -7.65
C PHE A 127 3.50 -12.50 -8.20
N ASN A 128 4.47 -11.68 -8.59
CA ASN A 128 5.76 -12.13 -9.12
C ASN A 128 6.59 -12.92 -8.09
N MET A 129 6.51 -12.57 -6.79
CA MET A 129 7.19 -13.35 -5.76
C MET A 129 6.50 -14.69 -5.47
N GLY A 130 5.26 -14.89 -5.95
CA GLY A 130 4.45 -16.09 -5.71
C GLY A 130 3.45 -15.94 -4.57
N GLY A 131 3.05 -14.71 -4.24
CA GLY A 131 1.89 -14.43 -3.41
C GLY A 131 0.60 -14.96 -4.06
N GLY A 132 -0.32 -15.43 -3.23
CA GLY A 132 -1.61 -15.98 -3.69
C GLY A 132 -2.67 -14.90 -3.84
N GLU A 133 -3.92 -15.25 -3.53
CA GLU A 133 -5.05 -14.32 -3.47
C GLU A 133 -4.72 -13.08 -2.63
N PHE A 134 -5.15 -11.93 -3.14
CA PHE A 134 -4.96 -10.63 -2.50
C PHE A 134 -6.30 -9.93 -2.39
N ILE A 135 -6.69 -9.57 -1.17
CA ILE A 135 -7.85 -8.72 -0.91
C ILE A 135 -7.35 -7.29 -0.72
N ASN A 136 -7.69 -6.40 -1.66
CA ASN A 136 -7.50 -4.97 -1.42
C ASN A 136 -8.48 -4.53 -0.33
N PHE A 137 -8.00 -3.75 0.64
CA PHE A 137 -8.76 -3.50 1.87
C PHE A 137 -10.17 -2.93 1.64
N ASN A 138 -10.32 -1.98 0.71
CA ASN A 138 -11.63 -1.37 0.47
C ASN A 138 -11.81 -0.95 -1.00
N ASP A 139 -12.97 -1.25 -1.58
CA ASP A 139 -13.32 -0.86 -2.95
C ASP A 139 -13.77 0.61 -3.01
N VAL A 140 -14.86 0.96 -2.31
CA VAL A 140 -15.43 2.31 -2.30
C VAL A 140 -15.44 2.88 -0.89
N GLY A 141 -14.90 4.08 -0.71
CA GLY A 141 -14.97 4.78 0.57
C GLY A 141 -14.36 6.17 0.52
N SER A 142 -15.08 7.15 1.09
CA SER A 142 -14.62 8.53 1.15
C SER A 142 -13.33 8.67 1.94
N TYR A 143 -12.49 9.60 1.49
CA TYR A 143 -11.23 9.91 2.14
C TYR A 143 -11.39 10.83 3.34
N GLY A 144 -10.61 10.60 4.39
CA GLY A 144 -10.60 11.49 5.55
C GLY A 144 -9.56 11.12 6.59
N LYS A 145 -9.66 11.75 7.77
CA LYS A 145 -8.69 11.58 8.87
C LYS A 145 -8.51 10.14 9.36
N TYR A 146 -9.48 9.26 9.10
CA TYR A 146 -9.42 7.83 9.45
C TYR A 146 -8.84 6.96 8.32
N GLY A 147 -8.46 7.56 7.19
CA GLY A 147 -7.75 6.94 6.09
C GLY A 147 -8.35 7.20 4.71
N TYR A 148 -7.65 6.68 3.71
CA TYR A 148 -7.88 6.90 2.28
C TYR A 148 -8.03 5.54 1.59
N TRP A 149 -8.90 4.71 2.15
CA TRP A 149 -8.88 3.26 1.95
C TRP A 149 -9.45 2.82 0.61
N GLY A 150 -10.57 3.42 0.18
CA GLY A 150 -11.25 3.03 -1.04
C GLY A 150 -10.34 3.13 -2.25
N LEU A 151 -10.42 2.17 -3.17
CA LEU A 151 -9.93 2.36 -4.53
C LEU A 151 -10.61 3.59 -5.13
N THR A 152 -11.91 3.77 -4.90
CA THR A 152 -12.67 4.96 -5.31
C THR A 152 -13.32 5.64 -4.10
N GLU A 153 -13.66 6.93 -4.22
CA GLU A 153 -14.44 7.65 -3.20
C GLU A 153 -15.96 7.56 -3.43
N GLY A 154 -16.38 7.04 -4.60
CA GLY A 154 -17.77 6.83 -4.99
C GLY A 154 -17.93 5.81 -6.12
N LEU A 155 -19.11 5.18 -6.20
CA LEU A 155 -19.38 4.01 -7.06
C LEU A 155 -19.13 4.20 -8.56
N ASN A 156 -19.31 5.42 -9.09
CA ASN A 156 -19.21 5.71 -10.52
C ASN A 156 -18.00 6.59 -10.87
N GLN A 157 -16.96 6.54 -10.04
CA GLN A 157 -15.74 7.33 -10.20
C GLN A 157 -14.56 6.44 -10.59
N SER A 158 -13.69 6.95 -11.45
CA SER A 158 -12.35 6.37 -11.64
C SER A 158 -11.33 7.04 -10.71
N SER A 159 -10.27 6.31 -10.37
CA SER A 159 -9.15 6.82 -9.61
C SER A 159 -7.84 6.12 -10.03
N PRO A 160 -6.67 6.69 -9.72
CA PRO A 160 -5.40 6.04 -9.99
C PRO A 160 -5.29 4.62 -9.40
N LYS A 161 -5.81 4.41 -8.18
CA LYS A 161 -5.77 3.09 -7.52
C LYS A 161 -6.73 2.10 -8.17
N TYR A 162 -7.92 2.56 -8.54
CA TYR A 162 -8.91 1.73 -9.22
C TYR A 162 -8.39 1.28 -10.59
N GLU A 163 -7.86 2.22 -11.37
CA GLU A 163 -7.27 1.94 -12.69
C GLU A 163 -6.12 0.93 -12.58
N ALA A 164 -5.23 1.10 -11.60
CA ALA A 164 -4.15 0.14 -11.34
C ALA A 164 -4.66 -1.30 -11.07
N VAL A 165 -5.72 -1.44 -10.27
CA VAL A 165 -6.32 -2.74 -9.97
C VAL A 165 -7.03 -3.33 -11.19
N MET A 166 -7.79 -2.52 -11.92
CA MET A 166 -8.48 -2.97 -13.13
C MET A 166 -7.49 -3.38 -14.23
N ASP A 167 -6.40 -2.63 -14.42
CA ASP A 167 -5.33 -2.98 -15.34
C ASP A 167 -4.72 -4.34 -14.98
N LEU A 168 -4.47 -4.60 -13.69
CA LEU A 168 -3.96 -5.88 -13.24
C LEU A 168 -4.94 -7.02 -13.55
N ILE A 169 -6.23 -6.85 -13.22
CA ILE A 169 -7.27 -7.86 -13.47
C ILE A 169 -7.38 -8.18 -14.96
N ASN A 170 -7.40 -7.15 -15.81
CA ASN A 170 -7.54 -7.29 -17.25
C ASN A 170 -6.29 -7.93 -17.90
N ASN A 171 -5.10 -7.67 -17.37
CA ASN A 171 -3.85 -8.26 -17.90
C ASN A 171 -3.53 -9.65 -17.32
N SER A 172 -4.16 -10.06 -16.22
CA SER A 172 -3.96 -11.39 -15.60
C SER A 172 -4.75 -12.52 -16.28
N THR A 173 -5.51 -12.23 -17.34
CA THR A 173 -6.34 -13.19 -18.08
C THR A 173 -5.77 -13.64 -19.43
N ASN A 174 -4.49 -13.34 -19.71
CA ASN A 174 -3.73 -13.87 -20.85
C ASN A 174 -2.65 -14.86 -20.37
#